data_AF-A0A4W6DF86-F1
#
_entry.id   AF-A0A4W6DF86-F1
#
_cell.length_a   1.000
_cell.length_b   1.000
_cell.length_c   1.000
_cell.angle_alpha   90.00
_cell.angle_beta   90.00
_cell.angle_gamma   90.00
#
_symmetry.space_group_name_H-M   'P 1'
#
loop_
_entity.id
_entity.type
_entity.pdbx_description
1 polymer ?
#
loop_
_entity_poly.entity_id
_entity_poly.type
_entity_poly.pdbx_seq_one_letter_code
_entity_poly.pdbx_strand_id
1 'polypeptide(L)'
;MDANVSFQITYVTPVPTGDVYFAETFDDGLLGRWQLSKTVKGDTDDDIAKYDGKWAVEQLKENKVPGDQGLVLKSRAKHHAIAAMLDKPFVFQDEPLVIQYEVNFQDGIDCGGAYIKLLSDTGDLSLEQFHDRTPYTIMFGPDKCGEDYKLHFIFRHQNPLNKDMEEKHAKRADVDLKKFYTDKKTHLYTLVLNPDNSYEMFIDQSSVSRGNLLHDVVPPVNPPKEMDDPNDSKPEDWDERAKIPDPEAVKPDDWDEDAPAKIEDPDALKPEGWLDDEPEFVSDPNAEKPEDWDEEMDGEWEAPQIPNPACETAPGCGEWKRPMINNPQYKGKWKAPLVDNPNYQGVWKPRKIDNPDYFEDLQPFRMTPFKALGLELWSMTSDIYFDNFIITSHKEVADRWASDSWGLKKLVASANEPGIFAQLMMAAEERPWLWVIYILTVGLPIGLAVLFCWPKKSEDDYVYKKVDVPRADVEEEEEEEEEEEEAAAEEEDKAAETTEGAAAAGQTIPCWCYIVLCFYCYSSRSYFLILIVITFTLT
;
A
#
# COMPACT_ATOMS: atom_id res chain seq x y z
N MET A 1 -5.55 46.18 10.80
CA MET A 1 -5.70 46.07 9.34
C MET A 1 -5.02 44.77 8.93
N ASP A 2 -5.82 43.89 8.35
CA ASP A 2 -5.50 42.50 8.08
C ASP A 2 -4.34 42.33 7.09
N ALA A 3 -3.41 41.44 7.42
CA ALA A 3 -2.47 40.85 6.48
C ALA A 3 -2.43 39.33 6.69
N ASN A 4 -3.60 38.70 6.54
CA ASN A 4 -3.66 37.27 6.26
C ASN A 4 -3.34 37.09 4.77
N VAL A 5 -2.05 37.17 4.42
CA VAL A 5 -1.58 36.89 3.06
C VAL A 5 -1.67 35.38 2.87
N SER A 6 -2.84 34.91 2.44
CA SER A 6 -2.96 33.57 1.90
C SER A 6 -2.16 33.53 0.60
N PHE A 7 -1.17 32.65 0.53
CA PHE A 7 -0.51 32.32 -0.73
C PHE A 7 -1.56 31.67 -1.65
N GLN A 8 -2.28 32.48 -2.42
CA GLN A 8 -3.16 31.97 -3.49
C GLN A 8 -2.26 31.53 -4.65
N ILE A 9 -1.87 30.26 -4.63
CA ILE A 9 -1.28 29.59 -5.79
C ILE A 9 -2.31 29.71 -6.92
N THR A 10 -2.03 30.54 -7.91
CA THR A 10 -2.90 30.71 -9.08
C THR A 10 -2.56 29.61 -10.07
N TYR A 11 -3.47 28.66 -10.27
CA TYR A 11 -3.31 27.62 -11.27
C TYR A 11 -3.44 28.20 -12.68
N VAL A 12 -2.55 27.77 -13.55
CA VAL A 12 -2.57 28.11 -14.98
C VAL A 12 -2.57 26.79 -15.72
N THR A 13 -3.51 26.62 -16.64
CA THR A 13 -3.59 25.44 -17.50
C THR A 13 -2.23 25.18 -18.15
N PRO A 14 -1.62 24.00 -17.89
CA PRO A 14 -0.31 23.68 -18.46
C PRO A 14 -0.42 23.61 -19.98
N VAL A 15 0.60 24.09 -20.68
CA VAL A 15 0.69 24.03 -22.15
C VAL A 15 1.79 23.05 -22.53
N PRO A 16 1.50 22.04 -23.36
CA PRO A 16 2.50 21.05 -23.72
C PRO A 16 3.65 21.71 -24.49
N THR A 17 4.88 21.47 -24.04
CA THR A 17 6.09 22.00 -24.71
C THR A 17 6.69 20.92 -25.60
N GLY A 18 6.43 20.95 -26.90
CA GLY A 18 7.02 20.02 -27.88
C GLY A 18 5.98 19.23 -28.66
N ASP A 19 6.43 18.13 -29.30
CA ASP A 19 5.55 17.24 -30.04
C ASP A 19 4.77 16.32 -29.09
N VAL A 20 3.45 16.47 -29.12
CA VAL A 20 2.50 15.74 -28.28
C VAL A 20 1.41 15.14 -29.17
N TYR A 21 1.05 13.90 -28.89
CA TYR A 21 0.02 13.15 -29.63
C TYR A 21 -1.36 13.31 -29.01
N PHE A 22 -1.39 13.55 -27.69
CA PHE A 22 -2.58 13.80 -26.90
C PHE A 22 -2.22 14.59 -25.65
N ALA A 23 -3.02 15.60 -25.33
CA ALA A 23 -3.01 16.28 -24.04
C ALA A 23 -4.45 16.62 -23.65
N GLU A 24 -4.79 16.39 -22.38
CA GLU A 24 -6.11 16.70 -21.83
C GLU A 24 -5.99 17.06 -20.33
N THR A 25 -6.53 18.23 -19.97
CA THR A 25 -6.57 18.77 -18.59
C THR A 25 -7.98 19.04 -18.09
N PHE A 26 -9.01 18.95 -18.95
CA PHE A 26 -10.41 19.23 -18.57
C PHE A 26 -10.71 20.60 -17.95
N ASP A 27 -9.77 21.55 -17.97
CA ASP A 27 -9.91 22.89 -17.37
C ASP A 27 -11.01 23.74 -18.04
N ASP A 28 -11.44 23.38 -19.25
CA ASP A 28 -12.54 24.02 -19.96
C ASP A 28 -13.92 23.60 -19.42
N GLY A 29 -13.97 22.59 -18.54
CA GLY A 29 -15.18 22.05 -17.95
C GLY A 29 -16.06 21.27 -18.92
N LEU A 30 -15.57 20.95 -20.13
CA LEU A 30 -16.35 20.35 -21.20
C LEU A 30 -15.82 18.95 -21.56
N LEU A 31 -16.74 18.01 -21.77
CA LEU A 31 -16.42 16.67 -22.31
C LEU A 31 -16.34 16.64 -23.84
N GLY A 32 -16.09 17.77 -24.51
CA GLY A 32 -16.28 17.91 -25.96
C GLY A 32 -15.46 16.93 -26.81
N ARG A 33 -14.24 16.62 -26.37
CA ARG A 33 -13.32 15.68 -27.04
C ARG A 33 -13.67 14.20 -26.78
N TRP A 34 -14.40 13.94 -25.69
CA TRP A 34 -14.64 12.60 -25.17
C TRP A 34 -16.02 12.10 -25.56
N GLN A 35 -16.06 10.88 -26.10
CA GLN A 35 -17.27 10.22 -26.56
C GLN A 35 -17.62 9.06 -25.64
N LEU A 36 -18.86 9.08 -25.14
CA LEU A 36 -19.42 7.99 -24.34
C LEU A 36 -19.79 6.82 -25.24
N SER A 37 -19.51 5.60 -24.77
CA SER A 37 -19.97 4.40 -25.47
C SER A 37 -21.49 4.27 -25.35
N LYS A 38 -22.14 3.90 -26.46
CA LYS A 38 -23.57 3.59 -26.57
C LYS A 38 -23.82 2.10 -26.78
N THR A 39 -22.84 1.26 -26.49
CA THR A 39 -22.91 -0.18 -26.77
C THR A 39 -23.92 -0.87 -25.84
N VAL A 40 -24.78 -1.70 -26.44
CA VAL A 40 -25.84 -2.48 -25.74
C VAL A 40 -25.32 -3.88 -25.41
N LYS A 41 -25.83 -4.49 -24.34
CA LYS A 41 -25.46 -5.85 -23.92
C LYS A 41 -26.12 -6.88 -24.83
N GLY A 42 -25.36 -7.48 -25.75
CA GLY A 42 -25.88 -8.33 -26.83
C GLY A 42 -26.53 -9.67 -26.48
N ASP A 43 -26.82 -9.99 -25.22
CA ASP A 43 -27.40 -11.30 -24.80
C ASP A 43 -28.70 -11.20 -23.99
N THR A 44 -29.26 -10.00 -23.73
CA THR A 44 -30.55 -9.86 -23.02
C THR A 44 -31.14 -8.48 -23.28
N ASP A 45 -32.45 -8.42 -23.58
CA ASP A 45 -33.29 -7.26 -23.89
C ASP A 45 -32.56 -5.97 -24.32
N ASP A 46 -32.81 -5.56 -25.58
CA ASP A 46 -32.18 -4.44 -26.31
C ASP A 46 -32.24 -3.04 -25.62
N ASP A 47 -32.73 -2.94 -24.39
CA ASP A 47 -32.94 -1.72 -23.62
C ASP A 47 -31.92 -1.49 -22.48
N ILE A 48 -31.03 -2.44 -22.17
CA ILE A 48 -30.00 -2.26 -21.12
C ILE A 48 -28.64 -1.93 -21.75
N ALA A 49 -28.23 -0.67 -21.67
CA ALA A 49 -26.88 -0.23 -22.02
C ALA A 49 -25.85 -1.05 -21.22
N LYS A 50 -24.85 -1.63 -21.92
CA LYS A 50 -23.77 -2.39 -21.27
C LYS A 50 -22.93 -1.49 -20.35
N TYR A 51 -22.83 -0.21 -20.73
CA TYR A 51 -22.09 0.84 -20.04
C TYR A 51 -23.07 1.95 -19.64
N ASP A 52 -23.53 1.92 -18.39
CA ASP A 52 -24.49 2.86 -17.83
C ASP A 52 -23.88 3.81 -16.79
N GLY A 53 -22.56 3.75 -16.64
CA GLY A 53 -21.79 4.59 -15.76
C GLY A 53 -21.76 6.07 -16.18
N LYS A 54 -21.94 6.96 -15.20
CA LYS A 54 -21.92 8.42 -15.39
C LYS A 54 -20.55 9.02 -15.13
N TRP A 55 -20.16 9.93 -16.00
CA TRP A 55 -18.97 10.76 -15.89
C TRP A 55 -19.35 12.22 -15.63
N ALA A 56 -18.54 12.92 -14.85
CA ALA A 56 -18.69 14.35 -14.60
C ALA A 56 -17.32 15.02 -14.62
N VAL A 57 -17.26 16.30 -15.01
CA VAL A 57 -16.04 17.11 -14.89
C VAL A 57 -16.20 17.98 -13.64
N GLU A 58 -15.42 17.67 -12.62
CA GLU A 58 -15.53 18.29 -11.28
C GLU A 58 -14.13 18.60 -10.73
N GLN A 59 -14.08 19.44 -9.69
CA GLN A 59 -12.84 19.65 -8.93
C GLN A 59 -12.68 18.55 -7.88
N LEU A 60 -11.45 18.33 -7.39
CA LEU A 60 -11.18 17.40 -6.29
C LEU A 60 -12.03 17.73 -5.03
N LYS A 61 -12.46 16.72 -4.28
CA LYS A 61 -13.19 16.90 -3.00
C LYS A 61 -12.28 17.52 -1.93
N GLU A 62 -11.06 17.01 -1.83
CA GLU A 62 -10.00 17.45 -0.91
C GLU A 62 -8.82 18.02 -1.69
N ASN A 63 -8.02 18.91 -1.09
CA ASN A 63 -6.86 19.54 -1.75
C ASN A 63 -7.18 20.26 -3.07
N LYS A 64 -8.27 21.02 -3.06
CA LYS A 64 -8.74 21.79 -4.22
C LYS A 64 -7.69 22.79 -4.68
N VAL A 65 -7.35 22.72 -5.96
CA VAL A 65 -6.63 23.76 -6.67
C VAL A 65 -7.65 24.57 -7.49
N PRO A 66 -7.86 25.86 -7.20
CA PRO A 66 -8.85 26.65 -7.92
C PRO A 66 -8.52 26.74 -9.42
N GLY A 67 -9.41 26.23 -10.27
CA GLY A 67 -9.26 26.26 -11.74
C GLY A 67 -8.89 24.90 -12.36
N ASP A 68 -8.41 23.96 -11.54
CA ASP A 68 -8.08 22.60 -11.95
C ASP A 68 -9.33 21.71 -11.89
N GLN A 69 -9.75 21.16 -13.03
CA GLN A 69 -10.89 20.25 -13.11
C GLN A 69 -10.43 18.91 -13.67
N GLY A 70 -11.15 17.84 -13.37
CA GLY A 70 -10.81 16.53 -13.90
C GLY A 70 -12.02 15.67 -14.14
N LEU A 71 -11.81 14.57 -14.85
CA LEU A 71 -12.83 13.61 -15.19
C LEU A 71 -13.08 12.67 -14.01
N VAL A 72 -14.31 12.67 -13.51
CA VAL A 72 -14.72 11.88 -12.34
C VAL A 72 -15.72 10.80 -12.72
N LEU A 73 -15.43 9.58 -12.29
CA LEU A 73 -16.33 8.43 -12.37
C LEU A 73 -17.31 8.47 -11.19
N LYS A 74 -18.60 8.71 -11.41
CA LYS A 74 -19.58 8.94 -10.32
C LYS A 74 -20.38 7.71 -9.91
N SER A 75 -20.57 6.73 -10.80
CA SER A 75 -21.52 5.64 -10.55
C SER A 75 -20.86 4.45 -9.86
N ARG A 76 -21.54 3.91 -8.84
CA ARG A 76 -21.07 2.75 -8.08
C ARG A 76 -21.54 1.43 -8.72
N ALA A 77 -20.66 0.42 -8.78
CA ALA A 77 -20.95 -0.93 -9.26
C ALA A 77 -21.50 -0.97 -10.70
N LYS A 78 -20.99 -0.07 -11.56
CA LYS A 78 -21.38 0.06 -12.98
C LYS A 78 -20.16 -0.03 -13.89
N HIS A 79 -20.38 -0.46 -15.14
CA HIS A 79 -19.35 -0.34 -16.17
C HIS A 79 -19.37 1.06 -16.77
N HIS A 80 -18.19 1.64 -16.94
CA HIS A 80 -18.00 2.95 -17.54
C HIS A 80 -17.15 2.80 -18.79
N ALA A 81 -17.55 3.45 -19.87
CA ALA A 81 -16.78 3.47 -21.12
C ALA A 81 -16.83 4.87 -21.74
N ILE A 82 -15.66 5.49 -21.88
CA ILE A 82 -15.49 6.78 -22.53
C ILE A 82 -14.17 6.79 -23.29
N ALA A 83 -14.11 7.40 -24.46
CA ALA A 83 -12.90 7.43 -25.29
C ALA A 83 -12.72 8.77 -26.02
N ALA A 84 -11.49 9.12 -26.33
CA ALA A 84 -11.10 10.32 -27.05
C ALA A 84 -10.13 9.99 -28.19
N MET A 85 -10.29 10.67 -29.33
CA MET A 85 -9.35 10.57 -30.45
C MET A 85 -8.07 11.34 -30.16
N LEU A 86 -6.93 10.77 -30.56
CA LEU A 86 -5.64 11.46 -30.57
C LEU A 86 -5.59 12.54 -31.66
N ASP A 87 -4.71 13.54 -31.48
CA ASP A 87 -4.48 14.57 -32.50
C ASP A 87 -3.74 13.99 -33.72
N LYS A 88 -2.84 13.03 -33.45
CA LYS A 88 -2.08 12.29 -34.45
C LYS A 88 -1.98 10.82 -34.00
N PRO A 89 -2.11 9.84 -34.90
CA PRO A 89 -1.87 8.44 -34.55
C PRO A 89 -0.41 8.22 -34.16
N PHE A 90 -0.17 7.38 -33.16
CA PHE A 90 1.18 7.01 -32.75
C PHE A 90 1.59 5.70 -33.44
N VAL A 91 2.79 5.68 -34.03
CA VAL A 91 3.32 4.53 -34.76
C VAL A 91 4.63 4.08 -34.12
N PHE A 92 4.70 2.80 -33.76
CA PHE A 92 5.88 2.20 -33.14
C PHE A 92 6.98 1.94 -34.17
N GLN A 93 7.88 2.90 -34.34
CA GLN A 93 9.06 2.77 -35.21
C GLN A 93 10.34 2.95 -34.39
N ASP A 94 10.83 4.19 -34.30
CA ASP A 94 12.13 4.53 -33.71
C ASP A 94 12.01 5.52 -32.54
N GLU A 95 10.81 6.03 -32.25
CA GLU A 95 10.55 6.96 -31.16
C GLU A 95 10.06 6.24 -29.91
N PRO A 96 10.47 6.64 -28.69
CA PRO A 96 9.89 6.10 -27.46
C PRO A 96 8.41 6.48 -27.34
N LEU A 97 7.66 5.72 -26.54
CA LEU A 97 6.32 6.06 -26.13
C LEU A 97 6.34 6.43 -24.65
N VAL A 98 5.89 7.65 -24.33
CA VAL A 98 5.67 8.11 -22.96
C VAL A 98 4.20 8.43 -22.78
N ILE A 99 3.58 7.77 -21.81
CA ILE A 99 2.17 7.99 -21.44
C ILE A 99 2.14 8.36 -19.97
N GLN A 100 1.40 9.41 -19.65
CA GLN A 100 1.28 9.86 -18.27
C GLN A 100 -0.13 10.38 -18.00
N TYR A 101 -0.64 10.10 -16.80
CA TYR A 101 -1.91 10.63 -16.31
C TYR A 101 -1.98 10.51 -14.79
N GLU A 102 -2.91 11.25 -14.20
CA GLU A 102 -3.14 11.30 -12.77
C GLU A 102 -4.40 10.50 -12.40
N VAL A 103 -4.34 9.81 -11.26
CA VAL A 103 -5.50 9.16 -10.65
C VAL A 103 -5.56 9.50 -9.17
N ASN A 104 -6.75 9.87 -8.69
CA ASN A 104 -7.05 9.99 -7.28
C ASN A 104 -8.29 9.16 -6.92
N PHE A 105 -8.13 8.26 -5.94
CA PHE A 105 -9.24 7.50 -5.36
C PHE A 105 -9.83 8.27 -4.17
N GLN A 106 -10.71 9.24 -4.42
CA GLN A 106 -11.14 10.21 -3.41
C GLN A 106 -11.81 9.56 -2.19
N ASP A 107 -12.67 8.56 -2.41
CA ASP A 107 -13.34 7.83 -1.32
C ASP A 107 -12.54 6.58 -0.89
N GLY A 108 -11.39 6.34 -1.49
CA GLY A 108 -10.69 5.06 -1.49
C GLY A 108 -11.28 4.08 -2.52
N ILE A 109 -10.54 2.99 -2.78
CA ILE A 109 -10.96 1.96 -3.75
C ILE A 109 -10.97 0.59 -3.07
N ASP A 110 -12.07 -0.15 -3.21
CA ASP A 110 -12.21 -1.52 -2.69
C ASP A 110 -11.94 -2.55 -3.78
N CYS A 111 -12.73 -2.46 -4.86
CA CYS A 111 -12.53 -3.24 -6.07
C CYS A 111 -12.93 -2.42 -7.30
N GLY A 112 -11.96 -2.08 -8.14
CA GLY A 112 -12.15 -1.36 -9.39
C GLY A 112 -10.82 -1.07 -10.09
N GLY A 113 -10.94 -0.76 -11.38
CA GLY A 113 -9.82 -0.33 -12.20
C GLY A 113 -9.81 1.17 -12.43
N ALA A 114 -8.62 1.73 -12.65
CA ALA A 114 -8.39 3.09 -13.12
C ALA A 114 -7.29 3.13 -14.19
N TYR A 115 -7.28 2.12 -15.06
CA TYR A 115 -6.37 1.99 -16.19
C TYR A 115 -6.92 2.61 -17.47
N ILE A 116 -6.01 3.03 -18.34
CA ILE A 116 -6.30 3.46 -19.70
C ILE A 116 -6.06 2.32 -20.69
N LYS A 117 -6.81 2.34 -21.80
CA LYS A 117 -6.61 1.47 -22.96
C LYS A 117 -6.31 2.34 -24.18
N LEU A 118 -5.20 2.09 -24.85
CA LEU A 118 -4.85 2.73 -26.12
C LEU A 118 -5.42 1.91 -27.27
N LEU A 119 -6.45 2.43 -27.94
CA LEU A 119 -7.22 1.71 -28.96
C LEU A 119 -6.47 1.65 -30.28
N SER A 120 -6.30 0.43 -30.80
CA SER A 120 -5.55 0.18 -32.04
C SER A 120 -6.17 0.91 -33.22
N ASP A 121 -5.33 1.33 -34.17
CA ASP A 121 -5.79 1.90 -35.43
C ASP A 121 -6.32 0.79 -36.36
N THR A 122 -7.56 0.39 -36.12
CA THR A 122 -8.35 -0.40 -37.06
C THR A 122 -9.20 0.56 -37.90
N GLY A 123 -9.29 0.32 -39.21
CA GLY A 123 -10.08 1.17 -40.13
C GLY A 123 -11.55 1.35 -39.70
N ASP A 124 -12.07 0.43 -38.87
CA ASP A 124 -13.44 0.38 -38.40
C ASP A 124 -13.64 0.90 -36.95
N LEU A 125 -12.63 1.57 -36.36
CA LEU A 125 -12.74 2.06 -34.97
C LEU A 125 -13.82 3.15 -34.85
N SER A 126 -14.92 2.81 -34.18
CA SER A 126 -15.96 3.75 -33.77
C SER A 126 -15.95 3.92 -32.25
N LEU A 127 -15.75 5.15 -31.76
CA LEU A 127 -15.71 5.44 -30.33
C LEU A 127 -17.07 5.26 -29.65
N GLU A 128 -18.17 5.44 -30.39
CA GLU A 128 -19.52 5.19 -29.87
C GLU A 128 -19.77 3.70 -29.58
N GLN A 129 -19.02 2.80 -30.23
CA GLN A 129 -19.14 1.35 -30.05
C GLN A 129 -18.02 0.78 -29.18
N PHE A 130 -17.44 1.59 -28.30
CA PHE A 130 -16.35 1.17 -27.44
C PHE A 130 -16.82 0.15 -26.37
N HIS A 131 -16.17 -1.01 -26.33
CA HIS A 131 -16.51 -2.12 -25.43
C HIS A 131 -15.29 -2.96 -25.06
N ASP A 132 -15.46 -3.89 -24.13
CA ASP A 132 -14.47 -4.85 -23.62
C ASP A 132 -13.65 -5.58 -24.69
N ARG A 133 -14.25 -5.98 -25.81
CA ARG A 133 -13.57 -6.68 -26.93
C ARG A 133 -12.96 -5.75 -27.97
N THR A 134 -13.07 -4.43 -27.80
CA THR A 134 -12.49 -3.46 -28.73
C THR A 134 -10.97 -3.66 -28.80
N PRO A 135 -10.37 -3.78 -29.99
CA PRO A 135 -8.94 -4.01 -30.09
C PRO A 135 -8.17 -2.81 -29.56
N TYR A 136 -7.34 -3.06 -28.56
CA TYR A 136 -6.39 -2.11 -28.02
C TYR A 136 -4.95 -2.59 -28.28
N THR A 137 -3.99 -1.70 -28.16
CA THR A 137 -2.57 -2.02 -28.29
C THR A 137 -1.93 -2.17 -26.92
N ILE A 138 -2.15 -1.19 -26.03
CA ILE A 138 -1.59 -1.16 -24.68
C ILE A 138 -2.72 -0.86 -23.69
N MET A 139 -2.71 -1.55 -22.56
CA MET A 139 -3.48 -1.22 -21.36
C MET A 139 -2.49 -0.92 -20.24
N PHE A 140 -2.62 0.26 -19.62
CA PHE A 140 -1.72 0.70 -18.58
C PHE A 140 -2.49 1.38 -17.45
N GLY A 141 -2.16 1.05 -16.20
CA GLY A 141 -2.67 1.79 -15.05
C GLY A 141 -3.05 0.97 -13.82
N PRO A 142 -3.44 1.63 -12.73
CA PRO A 142 -3.75 0.99 -11.47
C PRO A 142 -5.07 0.21 -11.54
N ASP A 143 -5.07 -0.96 -10.90
CA ASP A 143 -6.22 -1.80 -10.69
C ASP A 143 -6.13 -2.44 -9.30
N LYS A 144 -7.23 -2.46 -8.59
CA LYS A 144 -7.30 -3.07 -7.27
C LYS A 144 -8.56 -3.90 -7.16
N CYS A 145 -8.47 -5.10 -6.62
CA CYS A 145 -9.65 -5.82 -6.13
C CYS A 145 -9.34 -6.59 -4.85
N GLY A 146 -9.94 -6.17 -3.74
CA GLY A 146 -9.68 -6.74 -2.42
C GLY A 146 -8.26 -6.44 -1.94
N GLU A 147 -7.45 -7.48 -1.73
CA GLU A 147 -6.04 -7.34 -1.34
C GLU A 147 -5.05 -7.40 -2.51
N ASP A 148 -5.56 -7.56 -3.74
CA ASP A 148 -4.71 -7.60 -4.93
C ASP A 148 -4.53 -6.18 -5.49
N TYR A 149 -3.34 -5.61 -5.30
CA TYR A 149 -2.93 -4.31 -5.80
C TYR A 149 -2.04 -4.51 -7.03
N LYS A 150 -2.50 -4.08 -8.20
CA LYS A 150 -1.79 -4.27 -9.46
C LYS A 150 -1.65 -2.95 -10.21
N LEU A 151 -0.48 -2.76 -10.80
CA LEU A 151 -0.26 -1.77 -11.84
C LEU A 151 -0.15 -2.55 -13.15
N HIS A 152 -1.21 -2.50 -13.96
CA HIS A 152 -1.23 -3.22 -15.23
C HIS A 152 -0.32 -2.53 -16.22
N PHE A 153 0.50 -3.32 -16.91
CA PHE A 153 1.07 -2.98 -18.20
C PHE A 153 0.90 -4.22 -19.08
N ILE A 154 -0.04 -4.12 -20.01
CA ILE A 154 -0.41 -5.20 -20.91
C ILE A 154 -0.28 -4.67 -22.32
N PHE A 155 0.37 -5.40 -23.19
CA PHE A 155 0.37 -5.09 -24.61
C PHE A 155 -0.09 -6.29 -25.42
N ARG A 156 -0.67 -6.03 -26.58
CA ARG A 156 -1.11 -7.08 -27.49
C ARG A 156 -0.04 -7.30 -28.56
N HIS A 157 0.46 -8.52 -28.60
CA HIS A 157 1.46 -8.95 -29.56
C HIS A 157 0.79 -9.83 -30.62
N GLN A 158 1.08 -9.53 -31.89
CA GLN A 158 0.64 -10.35 -33.00
C GLN A 158 1.64 -11.48 -33.24
N ASN A 159 1.20 -12.72 -33.09
CA ASN A 159 2.06 -13.86 -33.37
C ASN A 159 2.38 -13.91 -34.89
N PRO A 160 3.66 -13.99 -35.29
CA PRO A 160 4.08 -13.92 -36.68
C PRO A 160 3.69 -15.15 -37.51
N LEU A 161 3.42 -16.30 -36.88
CA LEU A 161 3.06 -17.55 -37.56
C LEU A 161 1.57 -17.63 -37.89
N ASN A 162 0.72 -17.53 -36.88
CA ASN A 162 -0.74 -17.69 -37.01
C ASN A 162 -1.48 -16.34 -37.19
N LYS A 163 -0.81 -15.20 -36.92
CA LYS A 163 -1.39 -13.84 -36.90
C LYS A 163 -2.42 -13.59 -35.80
N ASP A 164 -2.51 -14.49 -34.83
CA ASP A 164 -3.39 -14.34 -33.68
C ASP A 164 -2.83 -13.27 -32.74
N MET A 165 -3.74 -12.55 -32.07
CA MET A 165 -3.39 -11.47 -31.13
C MET A 165 -3.42 -12.01 -29.71
N GLU A 166 -2.26 -12.04 -29.06
CA GLU A 166 -2.12 -12.48 -27.67
C GLU A 166 -1.81 -11.31 -26.74
N GLU A 167 -2.43 -11.32 -25.56
CA GLU A 167 -2.14 -10.37 -24.50
C GLU A 167 -0.90 -10.83 -23.71
N LYS A 168 0.06 -9.92 -23.55
CA LYS A 168 1.30 -10.14 -22.80
C LYS A 168 1.29 -9.20 -21.61
N HIS A 169 1.35 -9.76 -20.41
CA HIS A 169 1.30 -8.99 -19.16
C HIS A 169 2.71 -8.80 -18.63
N ALA A 170 3.08 -7.57 -18.26
CA ALA A 170 4.31 -7.35 -17.51
C ALA A 170 4.27 -8.07 -16.16
N LYS A 171 5.44 -8.51 -15.69
CA LYS A 171 5.59 -9.01 -14.32
C LYS A 171 5.15 -7.96 -13.30
N ARG A 172 4.68 -8.42 -12.14
CA ARG A 172 4.30 -7.54 -11.04
C ARG A 172 5.50 -6.70 -10.59
N ALA A 173 5.23 -5.46 -10.21
CA ALA A 173 6.23 -4.57 -9.64
C ALA A 173 6.76 -5.14 -8.31
N ASP A 174 8.05 -4.90 -8.03
CA ASP A 174 8.72 -5.37 -6.80
C ASP A 174 8.38 -4.49 -5.57
N VAL A 175 7.69 -3.36 -5.78
CA VAL A 175 7.37 -2.36 -4.75
C VAL A 175 5.98 -2.60 -4.16
N ASP A 176 5.82 -2.37 -2.86
CA ASP A 176 4.50 -2.39 -2.20
C ASP A 176 3.63 -1.23 -2.69
N LEU A 177 2.63 -1.56 -3.50
CA LEU A 177 1.71 -0.61 -4.11
C LEU A 177 0.61 -0.14 -3.15
N LYS A 178 0.42 -0.78 -1.99
CA LYS A 178 -0.75 -0.56 -1.11
C LYS A 178 -0.99 0.90 -0.73
N LYS A 179 0.09 1.67 -0.53
CA LYS A 179 0.03 3.07 -0.08
C LYS A 179 -0.71 3.95 -1.10
N PHE A 180 -0.42 3.79 -2.39
CA PHE A 180 -0.95 4.62 -3.47
C PHE A 180 -2.45 4.43 -3.75
N TYR A 181 -3.07 3.39 -3.18
CA TYR A 181 -4.49 3.08 -3.35
C TYR A 181 -5.31 3.41 -2.10
N THR A 182 -4.65 3.73 -0.98
CA THR A 182 -5.31 3.87 0.34
C THR A 182 -5.15 5.25 0.96
N ASP A 183 -4.19 6.06 0.52
CA ASP A 183 -3.91 7.38 1.08
C ASP A 183 -4.87 8.50 0.58
N LYS A 184 -5.74 8.20 -0.40
CA LYS A 184 -6.72 9.11 -1.02
C LYS A 184 -6.09 10.34 -1.68
N LYS A 185 -4.82 10.26 -2.04
CA LYS A 185 -4.09 11.34 -2.70
C LYS A 185 -4.06 11.14 -4.22
N THR A 186 -3.68 12.21 -4.91
CA THR A 186 -3.50 12.18 -6.36
C THR A 186 -2.12 11.65 -6.67
N HIS A 187 -2.08 10.52 -7.37
CA HIS A 187 -0.84 9.90 -7.83
C HIS A 187 -0.69 10.03 -9.34
N LEU A 188 0.55 10.23 -9.76
CA LEU A 188 0.93 10.34 -11.16
C LEU A 188 1.44 8.99 -11.64
N TYR A 189 0.85 8.44 -12.71
CA TYR A 189 1.27 7.19 -13.32
C TYR A 189 1.91 7.47 -14.67
N THR A 190 3.17 7.04 -14.86
CA THR A 190 3.91 7.24 -16.11
C THR A 190 4.43 5.90 -16.63
N LEU A 191 4.21 5.61 -17.90
CA LEU A 191 4.80 4.50 -18.64
C LEU A 191 5.77 5.05 -19.67
N VAL A 192 7.01 4.57 -19.66
CA VAL A 192 8.02 4.84 -20.68
C VAL A 192 8.35 3.52 -21.37
N LEU A 193 8.14 3.47 -22.67
CA LEU A 193 8.47 2.32 -23.50
C LEU A 193 9.46 2.74 -24.58
N ASN A 194 10.63 2.12 -24.60
CA ASN A 194 11.71 2.46 -25.51
C ASN A 194 11.78 1.51 -26.72
N PRO A 195 12.32 1.97 -27.86
CA PRO A 195 12.50 1.13 -29.06
C PRO A 195 13.45 -0.06 -28.88
N ASP A 196 14.26 -0.07 -27.83
CA ASP A 196 15.15 -1.18 -27.45
C ASP A 196 14.44 -2.33 -26.72
N ASN A 197 13.11 -2.29 -26.67
CA ASN A 197 12.22 -3.19 -25.93
C ASN A 197 12.33 -3.07 -24.41
N SER A 198 13.02 -2.05 -23.87
CA SER A 198 12.97 -1.76 -22.44
C SER A 198 11.71 -0.97 -22.10
N TYR A 199 11.14 -1.24 -20.93
CA TYR A 199 10.05 -0.47 -20.37
C TYR A 199 10.35 -0.10 -18.93
N GLU A 200 9.88 1.08 -18.53
CA GLU A 200 9.95 1.57 -17.16
C GLU A 200 8.61 2.20 -16.78
N MET A 201 8.14 1.87 -15.58
CA MET A 201 6.90 2.38 -15.02
C MET A 201 7.23 3.20 -13.79
N PHE A 202 6.66 4.39 -13.72
CA PHE A 202 6.86 5.33 -12.63
C PHE A 202 5.53 5.61 -11.94
N ILE A 203 5.59 5.73 -10.62
CA ILE A 203 4.54 6.32 -9.81
C ILE A 203 5.15 7.53 -9.10
N ASP A 204 4.52 8.70 -9.20
CA ASP A 204 4.98 9.94 -8.56
C ASP A 204 6.44 10.28 -8.92
N GLN A 205 6.80 10.08 -10.20
CA GLN A 205 8.14 10.21 -10.77
C GLN A 205 9.20 9.23 -10.21
N SER A 206 8.80 8.29 -9.35
CA SER A 206 9.68 7.24 -8.81
C SER A 206 9.52 5.95 -9.62
N SER A 207 10.62 5.35 -10.07
CA SER A 207 10.58 4.08 -10.82
C SER A 207 10.12 2.95 -9.91
N VAL A 208 9.01 2.30 -10.26
CA VAL A 208 8.43 1.17 -9.48
C VAL A 208 8.64 -0.18 -10.16
N SER A 209 8.80 -0.18 -11.48
CA SER A 209 9.02 -1.39 -12.27
C SER A 209 9.87 -1.06 -13.49
N ARG A 210 10.78 -1.96 -13.83
CA ARG A 210 11.67 -1.90 -14.97
C ARG A 210 11.78 -3.30 -15.54
N GLY A 211 11.74 -3.43 -16.86
CA GLY A 211 11.92 -4.72 -17.50
C GLY A 211 12.19 -4.63 -18.99
N ASN A 212 12.22 -5.79 -19.63
CA ASN A 212 12.28 -5.91 -21.08
C ASN A 212 11.07 -6.70 -21.60
N LEU A 213 10.47 -6.24 -22.70
CA LEU A 213 9.31 -6.89 -23.33
C LEU A 213 9.55 -8.35 -23.72
N LEU A 214 10.81 -8.78 -23.90
CA LEU A 214 11.14 -10.16 -24.28
C LEU A 214 11.17 -11.13 -23.11
N HIS A 215 11.57 -10.67 -21.91
CA HIS A 215 11.91 -11.54 -20.78
C HIS A 215 11.05 -11.32 -19.54
N ASP A 216 10.48 -10.13 -19.40
CA ASP A 216 9.76 -9.69 -18.19
C ASP A 216 8.24 -9.66 -18.36
N VAL A 217 7.75 -10.46 -19.30
CA VAL A 217 6.34 -10.57 -19.62
C VAL A 217 5.85 -12.02 -19.51
N VAL A 218 4.59 -12.18 -19.14
CA VAL A 218 3.91 -13.45 -18.95
C VAL A 218 2.57 -13.38 -19.68
N PRO A 219 2.28 -14.31 -20.62
CA PRO A 219 3.19 -15.29 -21.22
C PRO A 219 4.39 -14.63 -21.93
N PRO A 220 5.51 -15.33 -22.15
CA PRO A 220 6.63 -14.77 -22.90
C PRO A 220 6.21 -14.42 -24.34
N VAL A 221 6.84 -13.40 -24.93
CA VAL A 221 6.64 -13.06 -26.36
C VAL A 221 7.07 -14.24 -27.23
N ASN A 222 8.30 -14.71 -27.03
CA ASN A 222 8.84 -15.85 -27.74
C ASN A 222 8.49 -17.13 -26.96
N PRO A 223 7.68 -18.04 -27.53
CA PRO A 223 7.41 -19.32 -26.91
C PRO A 223 8.70 -20.13 -26.71
N PRO A 224 8.74 -21.06 -25.74
CA PRO A 224 9.92 -21.90 -25.55
C PRO A 224 10.18 -22.78 -26.78
N LYS A 225 11.47 -23.00 -27.08
CA LYS A 225 11.92 -23.86 -28.17
C LYS A 225 11.48 -25.31 -28.01
N GLU A 226 11.42 -25.77 -26.77
CA GLU A 226 11.05 -27.13 -26.41
C GLU A 226 9.78 -27.11 -25.55
N MET A 227 8.88 -28.07 -25.77
CA MET A 227 7.68 -28.31 -24.98
C MET A 227 7.67 -29.74 -24.45
N ASP A 228 6.90 -29.99 -23.39
CA ASP A 228 6.67 -31.34 -22.88
C ASP A 228 5.80 -32.13 -23.88
N ASP A 229 6.18 -33.36 -24.19
CA ASP A 229 5.44 -34.23 -25.10
C ASP A 229 4.08 -34.59 -24.46
N PRO A 230 2.95 -34.12 -25.01
CA PRO A 230 1.65 -34.37 -24.43
C PRO A 230 1.22 -35.85 -24.53
N ASN A 231 1.91 -36.64 -25.36
CA ASN A 231 1.65 -38.08 -25.51
C ASN A 231 2.55 -38.94 -24.61
N ASP A 232 3.53 -38.34 -23.95
CA ASP A 232 4.37 -39.04 -23.00
C ASP A 232 3.68 -39.10 -21.63
N SER A 233 3.68 -40.27 -21.02
CA SER A 233 2.97 -40.53 -19.77
C SER A 233 3.86 -41.29 -18.82
N LYS A 234 3.68 -41.04 -17.52
CA LYS A 234 4.49 -41.65 -16.48
C LYS A 234 4.36 -43.18 -16.55
N PRO A 235 5.49 -43.91 -16.71
CA PRO A 235 5.47 -45.37 -16.65
C PRO A 235 5.02 -45.87 -15.28
N GLU A 236 4.28 -46.99 -15.25
CA GLU A 236 3.78 -47.59 -14.00
C GLU A 236 4.91 -48.08 -13.08
N ASP A 237 6.06 -48.44 -13.65
CA ASP A 237 7.25 -48.90 -12.95
C ASP A 237 8.14 -47.76 -12.42
N TRP A 238 7.76 -46.51 -12.68
CA TRP A 238 8.52 -45.34 -12.24
C TRP A 238 8.24 -44.99 -10.77
N ASP A 239 9.20 -45.30 -9.89
CA ASP A 239 9.10 -44.99 -8.45
C ASP A 239 9.66 -43.60 -8.13
N GLU A 240 8.77 -42.69 -7.74
CA GLU A 240 9.09 -41.31 -7.31
C GLU A 240 9.24 -41.19 -5.80
N ARG A 241 9.02 -42.27 -5.05
CA ARG A 241 9.14 -42.24 -3.59
C ARG A 241 10.61 -42.27 -3.25
N ALA A 242 11.15 -41.12 -2.83
CA ALA A 242 12.53 -41.01 -2.38
C ALA A 242 12.80 -41.91 -1.16
N LYS A 243 11.79 -42.09 -0.29
CA LYS A 243 11.87 -42.94 0.89
C LYS A 243 10.70 -43.92 0.97
N ILE A 244 11.00 -45.15 1.35
CA ILE A 244 10.02 -46.21 1.59
C ILE A 244 10.15 -46.72 3.02
N PRO A 245 9.06 -47.25 3.62
CA PRO A 245 9.15 -47.95 4.89
C PRO A 245 10.14 -49.12 4.76
N ASP A 246 11.01 -49.26 5.74
CA ASP A 246 12.01 -50.32 5.78
C ASP A 246 11.31 -51.70 5.74
N PRO A 247 11.54 -52.51 4.68
CA PRO A 247 10.92 -53.83 4.58
C PRO A 247 11.48 -54.83 5.60
N GLU A 248 12.65 -54.57 6.18
CA GLU A 248 13.27 -55.43 7.20
C GLU A 248 12.84 -55.06 8.62
N ALA A 249 12.24 -53.88 8.82
CA ALA A 249 11.74 -53.47 10.11
C ALA A 249 10.46 -54.25 10.46
N VAL A 250 10.51 -54.93 11.60
CA VAL A 250 9.37 -55.64 12.17
C VAL A 250 8.91 -54.90 13.42
N LYS A 251 7.58 -54.86 13.63
CA LYS A 251 6.97 -54.33 14.84
C LYS A 251 7.57 -55.06 16.06
N PRO A 252 8.15 -54.33 17.04
CA PRO A 252 8.62 -54.92 18.28
C PRO A 252 7.49 -55.57 19.09
N ASP A 253 7.79 -56.67 19.78
CA ASP A 253 6.82 -57.38 20.63
C ASP A 253 6.35 -56.53 21.83
N ASP A 254 7.13 -55.51 22.22
CA ASP A 254 6.82 -54.59 23.32
C ASP A 254 5.95 -53.39 22.89
N TRP A 255 5.45 -53.39 21.65
CA TRP A 255 4.64 -52.33 21.09
C TRP A 255 3.16 -52.75 21.03
N ASP A 256 2.43 -52.45 22.10
CA ASP A 256 0.98 -52.65 22.14
C ASP A 256 0.25 -51.52 21.40
N GLU A 257 -0.45 -51.85 20.31
CA GLU A 257 -1.22 -50.89 19.50
C GLU A 257 -2.66 -50.74 19.98
N ASP A 258 -3.14 -51.71 20.76
CA ASP A 258 -4.50 -51.74 21.30
C ASP A 258 -4.57 -51.06 22.68
N ALA A 259 -3.41 -50.72 23.26
CA ALA A 259 -3.33 -49.90 24.45
C ALA A 259 -4.08 -48.57 24.25
N PRO A 260 -5.01 -48.20 25.14
CA PRO A 260 -5.71 -46.92 25.03
C PRO A 260 -4.75 -45.77 25.37
N ALA A 261 -4.90 -44.64 24.67
CA ALA A 261 -4.10 -43.43 24.91
C ALA A 261 -4.32 -42.85 26.31
N LYS A 262 -5.49 -43.09 26.89
CA LYS A 262 -5.85 -42.66 28.23
C LYS A 262 -6.38 -43.83 29.05
N ILE A 263 -6.00 -43.90 30.31
CA ILE A 263 -6.48 -44.85 31.31
C ILE A 263 -7.08 -44.08 32.47
N GLU A 264 -8.02 -44.69 33.19
CA GLU A 264 -8.54 -44.10 34.42
C GLU A 264 -7.41 -43.99 35.46
N ASP A 265 -7.37 -42.87 36.18
CA ASP A 265 -6.40 -42.66 37.25
C ASP A 265 -6.69 -43.61 38.43
N PRO A 266 -5.77 -44.54 38.75
CA PRO A 266 -5.96 -45.45 39.87
C PRO A 266 -5.83 -44.72 41.22
N ASP A 267 -5.09 -43.61 41.27
CA ASP A 267 -4.81 -42.85 42.48
C ASP A 267 -5.86 -41.77 42.76
N ALA A 268 -6.70 -41.45 41.76
CA ALA A 268 -7.82 -40.53 41.94
C ALA A 268 -8.88 -41.14 42.87
N LEU A 269 -9.12 -40.47 43.99
CA LEU A 269 -10.21 -40.77 44.91
C LEU A 269 -11.37 -39.80 44.67
N LYS A 270 -12.59 -40.31 44.80
CA LYS A 270 -13.79 -39.49 44.71
C LYS A 270 -13.82 -38.46 45.85
N PRO A 271 -14.06 -37.16 45.57
CA PRO A 271 -14.16 -36.14 46.61
C PRO A 271 -15.30 -36.42 47.60
N GLU A 272 -15.07 -36.11 48.88
CA GLU A 272 -16.12 -36.18 49.91
C GLU A 272 -17.18 -35.09 49.64
N GLY A 273 -18.46 -35.47 49.56
CA GLY A 273 -19.58 -34.55 49.30
C GLY A 273 -20.07 -34.49 47.85
N TRP A 274 -19.58 -35.36 46.97
CA TRP A 274 -20.10 -35.52 45.60
C TRP A 274 -21.55 -36.02 45.59
N LEU A 275 -22.42 -35.37 44.81
CA LEU A 275 -23.85 -35.69 44.73
C LEU A 275 -24.13 -36.62 43.54
N ASP A 276 -24.12 -37.94 43.74
CA ASP A 276 -24.33 -38.91 42.63
C ASP A 276 -25.75 -38.93 42.08
N ASP A 277 -26.74 -38.69 42.95
CA ASP A 277 -28.15 -38.81 42.63
C ASP A 277 -28.72 -37.56 41.94
N GLU A 278 -27.97 -36.45 41.94
CA GLU A 278 -28.36 -35.20 41.32
C GLU A 278 -27.69 -35.07 39.95
N PRO A 279 -28.44 -34.84 38.86
CA PRO A 279 -27.84 -34.66 37.54
C PRO A 279 -27.04 -33.35 37.49
N GLU A 280 -25.95 -33.35 36.71
CA GLU A 280 -25.09 -32.17 36.50
C GLU A 280 -25.86 -31.02 35.83
N PHE A 281 -26.81 -31.38 34.95
CA PHE A 281 -27.68 -30.43 34.27
C PHE A 281 -29.15 -30.77 34.51
N VAL A 282 -29.96 -29.73 34.64
CA VAL A 282 -31.43 -29.81 34.73
C VAL A 282 -32.05 -28.95 33.64
N SER A 283 -33.21 -29.35 33.14
CA SER A 283 -33.96 -28.54 32.17
C SER A 283 -34.35 -27.19 32.79
N ASP A 284 -34.14 -26.09 32.04
CA ASP A 284 -34.50 -24.75 32.50
C ASP A 284 -36.02 -24.64 32.73
N PRO A 285 -36.48 -24.39 33.97
CA PRO A 285 -37.91 -24.28 34.26
C PRO A 285 -38.57 -23.01 33.68
N ASN A 286 -37.77 -22.04 33.22
CA ASN A 286 -38.26 -20.79 32.62
C ASN A 286 -38.19 -20.80 31.09
N ALA A 287 -37.69 -21.88 30.47
CA ALA A 287 -37.68 -21.99 29.03
C ALA A 287 -39.09 -22.33 28.52
N GLU A 288 -39.62 -21.49 27.63
CA GLU A 288 -40.87 -21.74 26.92
C GLU A 288 -40.59 -22.16 25.48
N LYS A 289 -41.39 -23.08 24.95
CA LYS A 289 -41.32 -23.52 23.56
C LYS A 289 -41.61 -22.31 22.63
N PRO A 290 -40.75 -22.01 21.65
CA PRO A 290 -41.02 -20.96 20.68
C PRO A 290 -42.31 -21.21 19.88
N GLU A 291 -43.07 -20.16 19.58
CA GLU A 291 -44.33 -20.26 18.82
C GLU A 291 -44.13 -20.75 17.38
N ASP A 292 -42.94 -20.56 16.81
CA ASP A 292 -42.56 -20.97 15.45
C ASP A 292 -41.89 -22.36 15.40
N TRP A 293 -41.94 -23.13 16.50
CA TRP A 293 -41.38 -24.49 16.55
C TRP A 293 -42.38 -25.53 16.05
N ASP A 294 -42.04 -26.18 14.94
CA ASP A 294 -42.85 -27.21 14.32
C ASP A 294 -42.33 -28.61 14.69
N GLU A 295 -43.10 -29.41 15.43
CA GLU A 295 -42.64 -30.75 15.87
C GLU A 295 -42.50 -31.76 14.73
N GLU A 296 -43.17 -31.57 13.59
CA GLU A 296 -43.07 -32.45 12.42
C GLU A 296 -41.79 -32.16 11.62
N MET A 297 -41.35 -30.90 11.59
CA MET A 297 -40.15 -30.47 10.86
C MET A 297 -38.89 -30.41 11.75
N ASP A 298 -39.02 -29.95 12.99
CA ASP A 298 -37.91 -29.66 13.92
C ASP A 298 -37.77 -30.72 15.05
N GLY A 299 -38.76 -31.61 15.21
CA GLY A 299 -38.78 -32.66 16.24
C GLY A 299 -39.38 -32.24 17.58
N GLU A 300 -39.37 -33.17 18.56
CA GLU A 300 -39.86 -32.88 19.92
C GLU A 300 -39.01 -31.79 20.59
N TRP A 301 -39.67 -30.76 21.10
CA TRP A 301 -38.98 -29.65 21.77
C TRP A 301 -38.47 -30.08 23.15
N GLU A 302 -37.16 -29.99 23.37
CA GLU A 302 -36.53 -30.19 24.67
C GLU A 302 -36.01 -28.85 25.22
N ALA A 303 -36.30 -28.57 26.48
CA ALA A 303 -35.83 -27.36 27.14
C ALA A 303 -34.28 -27.34 27.26
N PRO A 304 -33.64 -26.17 27.12
CA PRO A 304 -32.20 -26.03 27.33
C PRO A 304 -31.77 -26.56 28.70
N GLN A 305 -30.65 -27.28 28.72
CA GLN A 305 -30.05 -27.84 29.93
C GLN A 305 -29.20 -26.76 30.63
N ILE A 306 -29.54 -26.42 31.87
CA ILE A 306 -28.79 -25.48 32.72
C ILE A 306 -28.04 -26.22 33.83
N PRO A 307 -26.90 -25.71 34.33
CA PRO A 307 -26.21 -26.32 35.46
C PRO A 307 -27.14 -26.39 36.67
N ASN A 308 -27.23 -27.54 37.32
CA ASN A 308 -28.08 -27.70 38.49
C ASN A 308 -27.56 -26.80 39.64
N PRO A 309 -28.37 -25.87 40.19
CA PRO A 309 -27.94 -24.97 41.26
C PRO A 309 -27.44 -25.70 42.51
N ALA A 310 -27.90 -26.92 42.77
CA ALA A 310 -27.41 -27.75 43.87
C ALA A 310 -25.91 -28.09 43.70
N CYS A 311 -25.44 -28.21 42.46
CA CYS A 311 -24.09 -28.59 42.08
C CYS A 311 -23.07 -27.46 42.22
N GLU A 312 -23.52 -26.21 42.28
CA GLU A 312 -22.65 -25.06 42.57
C GLU A 312 -22.13 -25.08 44.01
N THR A 313 -22.90 -25.69 44.92
CA THR A 313 -22.56 -25.77 46.36
C THR A 313 -21.80 -27.04 46.74
N ALA A 314 -21.74 -28.03 45.83
CA ALA A 314 -21.09 -29.31 46.03
C ALA A 314 -19.79 -29.41 45.19
N PRO A 315 -18.86 -30.33 45.53
CA PRO A 315 -17.66 -30.58 44.72
C PRO A 315 -17.93 -31.11 43.30
N GLY A 316 -19.13 -31.65 43.06
CA GLY A 316 -19.60 -32.11 41.76
C GLY A 316 -20.89 -32.93 41.89
N CYS A 317 -21.51 -33.20 40.73
CA CYS A 317 -22.79 -33.87 40.60
C CYS A 317 -22.79 -34.93 39.50
N GLY A 318 -23.74 -35.84 39.55
CA GLY A 318 -23.92 -36.95 38.61
C GLY A 318 -23.02 -38.13 38.90
N GLU A 319 -23.02 -39.15 38.04
CA GLU A 319 -22.16 -40.32 38.24
C GLU A 319 -20.67 -39.94 38.16
N TRP A 320 -19.96 -40.06 39.28
CA TRP A 320 -18.53 -39.77 39.31
C TRP A 320 -17.73 -40.72 38.40
N LYS A 321 -17.05 -40.14 37.41
CA LYS A 321 -16.11 -40.85 36.54
C LYS A 321 -14.68 -40.50 36.94
N ARG A 322 -13.83 -41.52 37.04
CA ARG A 322 -12.40 -41.32 37.32
C ARG A 322 -11.79 -40.43 36.23
N PRO A 323 -10.94 -39.45 36.60
CA PRO A 323 -10.24 -38.65 35.61
C PRO A 323 -9.33 -39.56 34.76
N MET A 324 -9.29 -39.29 33.47
CA MET A 324 -8.50 -40.05 32.51
C MET A 324 -7.09 -39.46 32.43
N ILE A 325 -6.07 -40.24 32.80
CA ILE A 325 -4.66 -39.87 32.69
C ILE A 325 -4.04 -40.49 31.43
N ASN A 326 -2.96 -39.87 30.93
CA ASN A 326 -2.24 -40.41 29.77
C ASN A 326 -1.59 -41.75 30.14
N ASN A 327 -1.81 -42.77 29.33
CA ASN A 327 -1.23 -44.09 29.55
C ASN A 327 0.27 -44.07 29.20
N PRO A 328 1.19 -44.31 30.17
CA PRO A 328 2.63 -44.31 29.90
C PRO A 328 3.08 -45.41 28.91
N GLN A 329 2.27 -46.45 28.73
CA GLN A 329 2.55 -47.56 27.81
C GLN A 329 2.00 -47.32 26.40
N TYR A 330 1.25 -46.25 26.18
CA TYR A 330 0.71 -45.95 24.86
C TYR A 330 1.80 -45.46 23.92
N LYS A 331 2.14 -46.28 22.92
CA LYS A 331 3.11 -45.94 21.87
C LYS A 331 2.44 -45.58 20.52
N GLY A 332 1.13 -45.79 20.38
CA GLY A 332 0.38 -45.52 19.15
C GLY A 332 0.50 -46.64 18.13
N LYS A 333 0.11 -46.40 16.87
CA LYS A 333 0.30 -47.38 15.78
C LYS A 333 1.76 -47.40 15.34
N TRP A 334 2.35 -48.59 15.26
CA TRP A 334 3.74 -48.75 14.86
C TRP A 334 3.90 -48.37 13.39
N LYS A 335 4.98 -47.63 13.09
CA LYS A 335 5.37 -47.28 11.73
C LYS A 335 6.83 -47.65 11.54
N ALA A 336 7.11 -48.42 10.49
CA ALA A 336 8.48 -48.74 10.12
C ALA A 336 9.30 -47.45 9.83
N PRO A 337 10.59 -47.41 10.19
CA PRO A 337 11.47 -46.32 9.82
C PRO A 337 11.54 -46.19 8.30
N LEU A 338 11.70 -44.96 7.81
CA LEU A 338 11.82 -44.69 6.38
C LEU A 338 13.27 -44.82 5.92
N VAL A 339 13.54 -45.70 4.96
CA VAL A 339 14.84 -45.89 4.31
C VAL A 339 14.80 -45.34 2.88
N ASP A 340 15.98 -44.98 2.36
CA ASP A 340 16.09 -44.49 1.00
C ASP A 340 15.73 -45.62 0.02
N ASN A 341 14.87 -45.31 -0.95
CA ASN A 341 14.37 -46.29 -1.90
C ASN A 341 15.42 -46.59 -2.97
N PRO A 342 15.92 -47.84 -3.08
CA PRO A 342 16.90 -48.20 -4.11
C PRO A 342 16.38 -48.03 -5.54
N ASN A 343 15.06 -48.07 -5.73
CA ASN A 343 14.41 -47.94 -7.04
C ASN A 343 13.96 -46.50 -7.35
N TYR A 344 14.37 -45.50 -6.55
CA TYR A 344 14.00 -44.11 -6.80
C TYR A 344 14.62 -43.60 -8.11
N GLN A 345 13.78 -43.29 -9.09
CA GLN A 345 14.20 -42.83 -10.42
C GLN A 345 14.15 -41.30 -10.58
N GLY A 346 13.76 -40.58 -9.52
CA GLY A 346 13.53 -39.14 -9.58
C GLY A 346 12.05 -38.79 -9.77
N VAL A 347 11.72 -37.51 -9.69
CA VAL A 347 10.38 -37.03 -10.08
C VAL A 347 10.28 -37.13 -11.59
N TRP A 348 9.30 -37.88 -12.09
CA TRP A 348 9.10 -38.08 -13.52
C TRP A 348 8.78 -36.74 -14.19
N LYS A 349 9.33 -36.53 -15.39
CA LYS A 349 8.99 -35.41 -16.26
C LYS A 349 8.80 -35.95 -17.68
N PRO A 350 7.82 -35.45 -18.44
CA PRO A 350 7.66 -35.82 -19.84
C PRO A 350 8.93 -35.51 -20.64
N ARG A 351 9.15 -36.26 -21.72
CA ARG A 351 10.19 -35.96 -22.69
C ARG A 351 9.95 -34.60 -23.33
N LYS A 352 11.03 -33.83 -23.52
CA LYS A 352 11.01 -32.58 -24.27
C LYS A 352 11.03 -32.85 -25.78
N ILE A 353 10.13 -32.21 -26.52
CA ILE A 353 10.05 -32.23 -27.99
C ILE A 353 10.12 -30.80 -28.52
N ASP A 354 10.60 -30.64 -29.75
CA ASP A 354 10.62 -29.35 -30.43
C ASP A 354 9.19 -28.79 -30.55
N ASN A 355 9.03 -27.51 -30.21
CA ASN A 355 7.74 -26.85 -30.27
C ASN A 355 7.40 -26.44 -31.71
N PRO A 356 6.32 -26.97 -32.33
CA PRO A 356 5.92 -26.61 -33.69
C PRO A 356 5.46 -25.15 -33.81
N ASP A 357 4.99 -24.56 -32.71
CA ASP A 357 4.53 -23.17 -32.65
C ASP A 357 5.66 -22.20 -32.27
N TYR A 358 6.92 -22.66 -32.29
CA TYR A 358 8.08 -21.82 -31.97
C TYR A 358 8.30 -20.74 -33.03
N PHE A 359 8.39 -19.49 -32.57
CA PHE A 359 8.86 -18.35 -33.36
C PHE A 359 9.80 -17.49 -32.54
N GLU A 360 10.57 -16.65 -33.24
CA GLU A 360 11.49 -15.70 -32.64
C GLU A 360 11.20 -14.30 -33.19
N ASP A 361 10.62 -13.44 -32.36
CA ASP A 361 10.55 -12.00 -32.57
C ASP A 361 11.55 -11.29 -31.64
N LEU A 362 12.39 -10.45 -32.24
CA LEU A 362 13.41 -9.67 -31.54
C LEU A 362 12.97 -8.21 -31.32
N GLN A 363 11.89 -7.76 -31.95
CA GLN A 363 11.43 -6.38 -31.91
C GLN A 363 9.94 -6.27 -31.53
N PRO A 364 9.52 -6.79 -30.36
CA PRO A 364 8.14 -6.69 -29.89
C PRO A 364 7.66 -5.25 -29.71
N PHE A 365 8.57 -4.26 -29.62
CA PHE A 365 8.23 -2.84 -29.62
C PHE A 365 7.40 -2.42 -30.83
N ARG A 366 7.59 -3.05 -32.00
CA ARG A 366 6.88 -2.74 -33.25
C ARG A 366 5.44 -3.28 -33.24
N MET A 367 4.64 -2.76 -32.32
CA MET A 367 3.25 -3.12 -32.12
C MET A 367 2.34 -2.45 -33.13
N THR A 368 1.06 -2.82 -33.12
CA THR A 368 0.04 -2.13 -33.91
C THR A 368 -0.06 -0.65 -33.48
N PRO A 369 -0.13 0.32 -34.42
CA PRO A 369 -0.34 1.72 -34.06
C PRO A 369 -1.68 1.93 -33.36
N PHE A 370 -1.82 3.01 -32.61
CA PHE A 370 -3.05 3.38 -31.92
C PHE A 370 -3.46 4.82 -32.25
N LYS A 371 -4.78 5.10 -32.18
CA LYS A 371 -5.34 6.41 -32.58
C LYS A 371 -6.35 7.00 -31.59
N ALA A 372 -6.72 6.26 -30.56
CA ALA A 372 -7.61 6.77 -29.53
C ALA A 372 -7.17 6.27 -28.15
N LEU A 373 -7.52 7.03 -27.12
CA LEU A 373 -7.40 6.66 -25.71
C LEU A 373 -8.80 6.38 -25.18
N GLY A 374 -8.98 5.27 -24.48
CA GLY A 374 -10.25 4.86 -23.90
C GLY A 374 -10.10 4.46 -22.44
N LEU A 375 -11.13 4.75 -21.65
CA LEU A 375 -11.31 4.29 -20.28
C LEU A 375 -12.50 3.33 -20.29
N GLU A 376 -12.24 2.04 -20.12
CA GLU A 376 -13.28 1.01 -19.95
C GLU A 376 -13.06 0.33 -18.62
N LEU A 377 -13.88 0.70 -17.64
CA LEU A 377 -13.64 0.44 -16.23
C LEU A 377 -14.89 -0.12 -15.57
N TRP A 378 -14.70 -1.18 -14.76
CA TRP A 378 -15.65 -1.59 -13.75
C TRP A 378 -15.14 -1.12 -12.39
N SER A 379 -16.01 -0.49 -11.60
CA SER A 379 -15.66 -0.09 -10.24
C SER A 379 -16.82 -0.26 -9.27
N MET A 380 -16.54 -0.84 -8.10
CA MET A 380 -17.43 -0.90 -6.94
C MET A 380 -17.44 0.38 -6.11
N THR A 381 -16.50 1.29 -6.36
CA THR A 381 -16.40 2.60 -5.69
C THR A 381 -16.60 3.74 -6.68
N SER A 382 -17.24 4.81 -6.22
CA SER A 382 -17.43 6.05 -6.97
C SER A 382 -16.29 7.03 -6.70
N ASP A 383 -16.33 8.16 -7.40
CA ASP A 383 -15.47 9.33 -7.24
C ASP A 383 -13.98 9.07 -7.52
N ILE A 384 -13.68 8.18 -8.47
CA ILE A 384 -12.33 8.06 -9.04
C ILE A 384 -12.12 9.24 -9.97
N TYR A 385 -11.10 10.03 -9.68
CA TYR A 385 -10.75 11.25 -10.39
C TYR A 385 -9.56 10.98 -11.31
N PHE A 386 -9.67 11.40 -12.56
CA PHE A 386 -8.65 11.28 -13.60
C PHE A 386 -8.33 12.65 -14.16
N ASP A 387 -7.05 12.92 -14.38
CA ASP A 387 -6.63 14.20 -14.95
C ASP A 387 -5.25 14.15 -15.62
N ASN A 388 -4.89 15.22 -16.34
CA ASN A 388 -3.57 15.50 -16.90
C ASN A 388 -3.04 14.37 -17.78
N PHE A 389 -3.90 13.87 -18.69
CA PHE A 389 -3.50 12.89 -19.68
C PHE A 389 -2.53 13.53 -20.66
N ILE A 390 -1.37 12.91 -20.87
CA ILE A 390 -0.41 13.31 -21.89
C ILE A 390 0.24 12.09 -22.54
N ILE A 391 0.37 12.12 -23.87
CA ILE A 391 1.07 11.12 -24.67
C ILE A 391 2.10 11.83 -25.56
N THR A 392 3.37 11.48 -25.40
CA THR A 392 4.50 12.12 -26.10
C THR A 392 5.62 11.10 -26.37
N SER A 393 6.61 11.47 -27.19
CA SER A 393 7.81 10.66 -27.45
C SER A 393 8.97 10.95 -26.50
N HIS A 394 8.88 12.04 -25.72
CA HIS A 394 9.99 12.54 -24.92
C HIS A 394 9.64 12.63 -23.43
N LYS A 395 10.45 12.00 -22.58
CA LYS A 395 10.21 11.98 -21.13
C LYS A 395 10.29 13.39 -20.53
N GLU A 396 11.18 14.23 -21.04
CA GLU A 396 11.39 15.60 -20.53
C GLU A 396 10.14 16.47 -20.70
N VAL A 397 9.36 16.23 -21.75
CA VAL A 397 8.08 16.94 -22.00
C VAL A 397 7.05 16.53 -20.96
N ALA A 398 6.94 15.22 -20.68
CA ALA A 398 6.04 14.69 -19.66
C ALA A 398 6.43 15.10 -18.23
N ASP A 399 7.73 15.16 -17.93
CA ASP A 399 8.24 15.56 -16.60
C ASP A 399 7.97 17.06 -16.31
N ARG A 400 8.12 17.92 -17.32
CA ARG A 400 7.76 19.35 -17.22
C ARG A 400 6.26 19.52 -17.03
N TRP A 401 5.46 18.84 -17.85
CA TRP A 401 4.01 18.81 -17.72
C TRP A 401 3.57 18.39 -16.31
N ALA A 402 4.15 17.32 -15.77
CA ALA A 402 3.89 16.87 -14.40
C ALA A 402 4.28 17.89 -13.33
N SER A 403 5.37 18.63 -13.54
CA SER A 403 5.82 19.65 -12.59
C SER A 403 4.87 20.84 -12.56
N ASP A 404 4.36 21.25 -13.73
CA ASP A 404 3.41 22.35 -13.88
C ASP A 404 2.00 21.97 -13.39
N SER A 405 1.59 20.71 -13.52
CA SER A 405 0.28 20.21 -13.07
C SER A 405 0.34 19.55 -11.68
N TRP A 406 0.71 18.27 -11.63
CA TRP A 406 0.72 17.42 -10.44
C TRP A 406 1.61 17.98 -9.33
N GLY A 407 2.73 18.62 -9.69
CA GLY A 407 3.63 19.28 -8.74
C GLY A 407 2.91 20.29 -7.86
N LEU A 408 2.03 21.10 -8.44
CA LEU A 408 1.21 22.06 -7.69
C LEU A 408 0.21 21.35 -6.77
N LYS A 409 -0.48 20.30 -7.26
CA LYS A 409 -1.43 19.52 -6.46
C LYS A 409 -0.75 18.84 -5.27
N LYS A 410 0.45 18.31 -5.48
CA LYS A 410 1.27 17.71 -4.43
C LYS A 410 1.69 18.73 -3.38
N LEU A 411 2.10 19.93 -3.80
CA LEU A 411 2.43 21.02 -2.88
C LEU A 411 1.23 21.41 -2.03
N VAL A 412 0.06 21.59 -2.64
CA VAL A 412 -1.19 21.90 -1.92
C VAL A 412 -1.57 20.77 -0.97
N ALA A 413 -1.51 19.51 -1.42
CA ALA A 413 -1.78 18.36 -0.57
C ALA A 413 -0.83 18.28 0.62
N SER A 414 0.47 18.51 0.41
CA SER A 414 1.47 18.52 1.47
C SER A 414 1.33 19.70 2.43
N ALA A 415 0.85 20.86 1.97
CA ALA A 415 0.57 22.02 2.81
C ALA A 415 -0.67 21.83 3.67
N ASN A 416 -1.66 21.10 3.15
CA ASN A 416 -2.89 20.74 3.87
C ASN A 416 -2.70 19.52 4.79
N GLU A 417 -1.57 18.81 4.72
CA GLU A 417 -1.29 17.74 5.67
C GLU A 417 -1.18 18.32 7.09
N PRO A 418 -1.99 17.81 8.04
CA PRO A 418 -1.90 18.27 9.42
C PRO A 418 -0.49 17.96 9.94
N GLY A 419 0.23 19.00 10.34
CA GLY A 419 1.57 18.84 10.91
C GLY A 419 1.56 17.85 12.07
N ILE A 420 2.73 17.28 12.39
CA ILE A 420 2.87 16.22 13.41
C ILE A 420 2.18 16.59 14.73
N PHE A 421 2.21 17.87 15.12
CA PHE A 421 1.52 18.38 16.29
C PHE A 421 -0.02 18.32 16.19
N ALA A 422 -0.58 18.66 15.03
CA ALA A 422 -2.01 18.58 14.77
C ALA A 422 -2.48 17.11 14.71
N GLN A 423 -1.67 16.20 14.16
CA GLN A 423 -1.95 14.76 14.22
C GLN A 423 -1.91 14.22 15.65
N LEU A 424 -0.92 14.61 16.45
CA LEU A 424 -0.83 14.23 17.87
C LEU A 424 -2.04 14.75 18.66
N MET A 425 -2.46 16.00 18.40
CA MET A 425 -3.65 16.61 19.00
C MET A 425 -4.94 15.87 18.62
N MET A 426 -5.19 15.63 17.33
CA MET A 426 -6.38 14.88 16.88
C MET A 426 -6.42 13.46 17.45
N ALA A 427 -5.28 12.76 17.48
CA ALA A 427 -5.19 11.44 18.09
C ALA A 427 -5.51 11.48 19.60
N ALA A 428 -5.11 12.54 20.30
CA ALA A 428 -5.37 12.72 21.73
C ALA A 428 -6.83 13.11 22.03
N GLU A 429 -7.53 13.74 21.10
CA GLU A 429 -8.97 13.97 21.19
C GLU A 429 -9.77 12.67 21.01
N GLU A 430 -9.39 11.80 20.06
CA GLU A 430 -10.02 10.49 19.90
C GLU A 430 -9.72 9.54 21.07
N ARG A 431 -8.53 9.66 21.67
CA ARG A 431 -8.05 8.79 22.75
C ARG A 431 -7.47 9.63 23.89
N PRO A 432 -8.30 10.07 24.86
CA PRO A 432 -7.89 10.98 25.92
C PRO A 432 -6.71 10.51 26.78
N TRP A 433 -6.46 9.19 26.87
CA TRP A 433 -5.32 8.63 27.61
C TRP A 433 -3.95 8.93 26.96
N LEU A 434 -3.91 9.27 25.66
CA LEU A 434 -2.67 9.65 24.98
C LEU A 434 -2.10 10.96 25.53
N TRP A 435 -2.94 11.87 26.07
CA TRP A 435 -2.47 13.06 26.77
C TRP A 435 -1.56 12.75 27.95
N VAL A 436 -1.90 11.72 28.73
CA VAL A 436 -1.09 11.27 29.87
C VAL A 436 0.27 10.79 29.40
N ILE A 437 0.30 10.05 28.28
CA ILE A 437 1.56 9.58 27.69
C ILE A 437 2.39 10.75 27.19
N TYR A 438 1.81 11.69 26.44
CA TYR A 438 2.54 12.85 25.91
C TYR A 438 3.10 13.74 27.03
N ILE A 439 2.34 13.94 28.11
CA ILE A 439 2.82 14.68 29.29
C ILE A 439 3.98 13.92 29.95
N LEU A 440 3.93 12.60 30.07
CA LEU A 440 5.00 11.83 30.71
C LEU A 440 6.27 11.69 29.86
N THR A 441 6.13 11.54 28.54
CA THR A 441 7.25 11.24 27.64
C THR A 441 7.88 12.48 27.01
N VAL A 442 7.12 13.57 26.85
CA VAL A 442 7.61 14.80 26.21
C VAL A 442 7.51 15.98 27.18
N GLY A 443 6.37 16.17 27.83
CA GLY A 443 6.14 17.30 28.74
C GLY A 443 7.05 17.28 29.98
N LEU A 444 7.18 16.13 30.63
CA LEU A 444 7.92 15.96 31.89
C LEU A 444 9.45 16.07 31.67
N PRO A 445 10.06 15.50 30.62
CA PRO A 445 11.47 15.73 30.32
C PRO A 445 11.77 17.19 29.98
N ILE A 446 10.91 17.86 29.20
CA ILE A 446 11.07 19.29 28.88
C ILE A 446 10.92 20.14 30.13
N GLY A 447 9.90 19.88 30.95
CA GLY A 447 9.68 20.58 32.23
C GLY A 447 10.84 20.41 33.20
N LEU A 448 11.40 19.19 33.32
CA LEU A 448 12.60 18.94 34.13
C LEU A 448 13.84 19.63 33.56
N ALA A 449 14.04 19.61 32.24
CA ALA A 449 15.14 20.31 31.60
C ALA A 449 15.05 21.82 31.82
N VAL A 450 13.87 22.41 31.69
CA VAL A 450 13.61 23.83 31.94
C VAL A 450 13.84 24.18 33.41
N LEU A 451 13.42 23.32 34.35
CA LEU A 451 13.59 23.54 35.78
C LEU A 451 15.05 23.37 36.25
N PHE A 452 15.83 22.54 35.58
CA PHE A 452 17.27 22.36 35.84
C PHE A 452 18.17 23.36 35.09
N CYS A 453 17.72 23.90 33.95
CA CYS A 453 18.53 24.78 33.09
C CYS A 453 18.15 26.28 33.18
N TRP A 454 17.08 26.67 33.90
CA TRP A 454 16.85 28.10 34.21
C TRP A 454 17.75 28.56 35.36
N PRO A 455 18.50 29.67 35.25
CA PRO A 455 19.42 30.10 36.30
C PRO A 455 18.64 30.57 37.54
N LYS A 456 18.89 29.95 38.69
CA LYS A 456 18.50 30.53 39.98
C LYS A 456 19.33 31.80 40.21
N LYS A 457 18.66 32.95 40.30
CA LYS A 457 19.22 34.21 40.79
C LYS A 457 19.82 33.96 42.18
N SER A 458 21.13 34.13 42.34
CA SER A 458 21.78 34.16 43.65
C SER A 458 21.55 35.53 44.28
N GLU A 459 20.89 35.55 45.44
CA GLU A 459 20.94 36.68 46.36
C GLU A 459 22.33 36.72 47.01
N ASP A 460 23.15 37.69 46.62
CA ASP A 460 24.33 38.09 47.40
C ASP A 460 24.24 39.59 47.66
N ASP A 461 23.72 39.91 48.85
CA ASP A 461 23.72 41.23 49.47
C ASP A 461 25.16 41.57 49.91
N TYR A 462 25.83 42.49 49.19
CA TYR A 462 27.05 43.15 49.68
C TYR A 462 26.83 44.67 49.79
N VAL A 463 26.74 45.11 51.04
CA VAL A 463 26.54 46.48 51.51
C VAL A 463 27.77 47.36 51.24
N TYR A 464 27.59 48.54 50.61
CA TYR A 464 28.38 49.73 50.96
C TYR A 464 27.59 51.05 50.84
N LYS A 465 27.25 51.58 52.02
CA LYS A 465 27.02 52.97 52.47
C LYS A 465 26.33 54.02 51.55
N LYS A 466 25.13 54.43 52.02
CA LYS A 466 24.43 55.70 51.75
C LYS A 466 25.22 56.93 52.23
N VAL A 467 25.03 58.05 51.52
CA VAL A 467 24.96 59.41 52.09
C VAL A 467 23.77 60.15 51.45
N ASP A 468 22.74 60.37 52.27
CA ASP A 468 21.75 61.46 52.41
C ASP A 468 21.21 62.21 51.15
N VAL A 469 19.92 62.05 50.71
CA VAL A 469 18.59 62.56 51.23
C VAL A 469 18.21 63.93 50.61
N PRO A 470 16.92 64.33 50.34
CA PRO A 470 15.62 63.62 50.29
C PRO A 470 14.75 63.82 49.01
N ARG A 471 13.78 62.92 48.88
CA ARG A 471 12.45 62.95 48.19
C ARG A 471 11.72 64.31 48.06
N ALA A 472 10.95 64.43 46.97
CA ALA A 472 9.45 64.41 46.90
C ALA A 472 9.05 64.55 45.41
N ASP A 473 8.52 63.51 44.77
CA ASP A 473 7.10 63.12 44.62
C ASP A 473 6.42 63.76 43.39
N VAL A 474 5.56 62.96 42.75
CA VAL A 474 4.45 63.28 41.81
C VAL A 474 4.72 63.12 40.30
N GLU A 475 4.03 62.12 39.71
CA GLU A 475 3.14 62.08 38.49
C GLU A 475 3.51 62.99 37.30
N GLU A 476 3.26 62.70 36.02
CA GLU A 476 2.47 61.74 35.23
C GLU A 476 2.90 61.97 33.75
N GLU A 477 2.54 61.03 32.87
CA GLU A 477 2.23 61.22 31.43
C GLU A 477 3.35 61.63 30.43
N GLU A 478 3.52 60.82 29.37
CA GLU A 478 3.19 61.15 27.95
C GLU A 478 4.24 62.11 27.33
N GLU A 479 4.84 61.89 26.17
CA GLU A 479 4.41 61.39 24.87
C GLU A 479 5.69 61.39 23.99
N GLU A 480 5.67 60.64 22.87
CA GLU A 480 6.12 61.03 21.51
C GLU A 480 7.47 61.79 21.31
N GLU A 481 8.25 61.64 20.24
CA GLU A 481 8.15 61.07 18.90
C GLU A 481 9.55 61.31 18.27
N GLU A 482 9.90 60.53 17.25
CA GLU A 482 10.58 60.98 16.01
C GLU A 482 11.99 61.64 16.09
N GLU A 483 12.89 61.53 15.13
CA GLU A 483 12.83 61.27 13.69
C GLU A 483 14.29 61.03 13.21
N GLU A 484 14.44 60.25 12.12
CA GLU A 484 15.37 60.50 10.99
C GLU A 484 16.92 60.60 11.22
N GLU A 485 17.81 60.31 10.27
CA GLU A 485 17.75 59.96 8.86
C GLU A 485 19.10 59.35 8.46
N GLU A 486 19.02 58.37 7.55
CA GLU A 486 19.78 58.20 6.30
C GLU A 486 21.33 58.20 6.12
N ALA A 487 21.65 57.43 5.07
CA ALA A 487 22.72 57.54 4.08
C ALA A 487 24.06 56.85 4.42
N ALA A 488 24.38 55.71 3.78
CA ALA A 488 24.99 55.55 2.43
C ALA A 488 26.51 55.83 2.47
N ALA A 489 27.44 55.16 1.78
CA ALA A 489 27.44 54.22 0.67
C ALA A 489 28.84 53.52 0.59
N GLU A 490 28.97 52.62 -0.41
CA GLU A 490 30.19 52.19 -1.14
C GLU A 490 31.16 51.22 -0.44
N GLU A 491 31.23 49.95 -0.87
CA GLU A 491 31.98 49.38 -2.01
C GLU A 491 33.52 49.55 -1.93
N GLU A 492 34.27 48.46 -1.75
CA GLU A 492 35.05 47.80 -2.82
C GLU A 492 36.03 46.73 -2.26
N ASP A 493 35.94 45.55 -2.87
CA ASP A 493 36.99 44.70 -3.43
C ASP A 493 38.21 44.13 -2.63
N LYS A 494 38.26 42.80 -2.73
CA LYS A 494 39.39 41.91 -3.11
C LYS A 494 40.54 41.58 -2.14
N ALA A 495 40.51 40.28 -1.80
CA ALA A 495 41.46 39.25 -2.23
C ALA A 495 42.70 38.93 -1.38
N ALA A 496 42.81 37.61 -1.18
CA ALA A 496 44.01 36.76 -1.14
C ALA A 496 45.02 37.03 -0.01
N GLU A 497 45.23 36.13 0.95
CA GLU A 497 45.76 34.76 0.90
C GLU A 497 47.13 34.78 1.63
N THR A 498 47.41 33.68 2.32
CA THR A 498 48.73 33.18 2.77
C THR A 498 49.29 33.52 4.15
N THR A 499 49.55 32.41 4.85
CA THR A 499 50.69 32.05 5.72
C THR A 499 50.64 32.34 7.22
N GLU A 500 50.39 31.24 7.94
CA GLU A 500 51.28 30.61 8.93
C GLU A 500 52.08 31.50 9.88
N GLY A 501 51.93 31.25 11.19
CA GLY A 501 52.93 31.67 12.16
C GLY A 501 52.47 31.61 13.60
N ALA A 502 52.70 30.46 14.23
CA ALA A 502 52.44 30.15 15.63
C ALA A 502 52.98 31.19 16.65
N ALA A 503 52.23 31.43 17.74
CA ALA A 503 52.74 31.33 19.11
C ALA A 503 51.67 31.66 20.18
N ALA A 504 51.33 30.63 20.97
CA ALA A 504 51.07 30.62 22.41
C ALA A 504 50.36 31.82 23.07
N ALA A 505 49.10 31.61 23.45
CA ALA A 505 48.45 32.33 24.54
C ALA A 505 47.78 31.33 25.51
N GLY A 506 47.74 31.72 26.78
CA GLY A 506 47.56 30.86 27.95
C GLY A 506 46.28 30.03 27.98
N GLN A 507 46.41 28.89 28.65
CA GLN A 507 45.33 28.00 29.06
C GLN A 507 44.21 28.76 29.78
N THR A 508 43.04 28.83 29.15
CA THR A 508 41.75 28.76 29.83
C THR A 508 41.19 27.37 29.53
N ILE A 509 40.85 26.61 30.57
CA ILE A 509 40.29 25.26 30.45
C ILE A 509 38.80 25.42 30.10
N PRO A 510 38.31 25.01 28.91
CA PRO A 510 36.88 24.89 28.70
C PRO A 510 36.39 23.64 29.44
N CYS A 511 35.30 23.77 30.19
CA CYS A 511 34.65 22.65 30.87
C CYS A 511 33.90 21.84 29.80
N TRP A 512 34.36 20.63 29.49
CA TRP A 512 33.66 19.73 28.57
C TRP A 512 32.60 18.95 29.34
N CYS A 513 31.32 19.21 29.04
CA CYS A 513 30.23 18.32 29.47
C CYS A 513 29.99 17.28 28.37
N TYR A 514 30.20 16.01 28.69
CA TYR A 514 29.87 14.88 27.82
C TYR A 514 28.54 14.28 28.24
N ILE A 515 27.59 14.16 27.30
CA ILE A 515 26.41 13.31 27.49
C ILE A 515 26.65 12.04 26.66
N VAL A 516 26.75 10.90 27.35
CA VAL A 516 26.85 9.58 26.73
C VAL A 516 25.47 8.95 26.75
N LEU A 517 24.86 8.77 25.58
CA LEU A 517 23.63 8.01 25.43
C LEU A 517 23.97 6.59 24.97
N CYS A 518 23.77 5.62 25.86
CA CYS A 518 23.88 4.19 25.55
C CYS A 518 22.51 3.65 25.14
N PHE A 519 22.37 3.18 23.91
CA PHE A 519 21.18 2.47 23.45
C PHE A 519 21.47 0.97 23.42
N TYR A 520 20.62 0.19 24.10
CA TYR A 520 20.57 -1.27 23.95
C TYR A 520 19.49 -1.62 22.93
N CYS A 521 19.90 -2.14 21.78
CA CYS A 521 18.97 -2.65 20.77
C CYS A 521 18.79 -4.17 20.98
N TYR A 522 17.56 -4.61 21.26
CA TYR A 522 17.22 -6.02 21.43
C TYR A 522 16.79 -6.61 20.08
N SER A 523 17.62 -7.48 19.50
CA SER A 523 17.22 -8.40 18.43
C SER A 523 17.81 -9.79 18.71
N SER A 524 17.04 -10.83 18.38
CA SER A 524 16.99 -12.11 19.11
C SER A 524 18.21 -13.02 19.09
N ARG A 525 19.41 -12.55 18.68
CA ARG A 525 20.60 -13.43 18.72
C ARG A 525 22.00 -12.81 18.83
N SER A 526 22.19 -11.51 19.10
CA SER A 526 23.52 -10.96 19.50
C SER A 526 23.41 -9.55 20.08
N TYR A 527 24.21 -9.26 21.12
CA TYR A 527 24.27 -7.95 21.79
C TYR A 527 25.29 -7.04 21.09
N PHE A 528 24.87 -5.87 20.63
CA PHE A 528 25.76 -4.79 20.19
C PHE A 528 25.47 -3.53 20.99
N LEU A 529 26.53 -2.94 21.56
CA LEU A 529 26.49 -1.66 22.26
C LEU A 529 26.87 -0.56 21.26
N ILE A 530 25.97 0.35 20.95
CA ILE A 530 26.25 1.52 20.11
C ILE A 530 26.39 2.74 21.03
N LEU A 531 27.61 3.30 21.07
CA LEU A 531 27.90 4.56 21.76
C LEU A 531 27.87 5.71 20.75
N ILE A 532 27.00 6.69 20.97
CA ILE A 532 27.01 7.97 20.24
C ILE A 532 27.42 9.05 21.23
N VAL A 533 28.52 9.75 20.92
CA VAL A 533 29.02 10.88 21.70
C VAL A 533 28.69 12.15 20.95
N ILE A 534 27.86 13.01 21.55
CA ILE A 534 27.52 14.33 20.99
C ILE A 534 28.23 15.40 21.82
N THR A 535 29.06 16.19 21.16
CA THR A 535 29.79 17.32 21.76
C THR A 535 29.10 18.64 21.42
N PHE A 536 28.83 19.45 22.45
CA PHE A 536 28.41 20.84 22.28
C PHE A 536 29.48 21.78 22.86
N THR A 537 29.82 22.82 22.10
CA THR A 537 30.59 23.98 22.57
C THR A 537 29.60 25.12 22.81
N LEU A 538 29.49 25.56 24.07
CA LEU A 538 28.83 26.81 24.43
C LEU A 538 29.84 27.95 24.25
N THR A 539 29.57 28.86 23.33
CA THR A 539 30.17 30.21 23.29
C THR A 539 29.32 31.18 24.07
#